data_AF-A0A356NQS5-F1
#
_entry.id   AF-A0A356NQS5-F1
#
_cell.length_a   1.000
_cell.length_b   1.000
_cell.length_c   1.000
_cell.angle_alpha   90.00
_cell.angle_beta   90.00
_cell.angle_gamma   90.00
#
_symmetry.space_group_name_H-M   'P 1'
#
loop_
_entity.id
_entity.type
_entity.pdbx_description
1 polymer ?
#
loop_
_entity_poly.entity_id
_entity_poly.type
_entity_poly.pdbx_seq_one_letter_code
_entity_poly.pdbx_strand_id
1 'polypeptide(L)'
;MLFDAFGTSAQEILSITHIMIANKDQTEPSSNQPLPNSSKIYVEGQIHADLKVPMREIRLHPTHSVSGETIENKPVQVYDTSGPWGDPSFQGKVSEGLPALRRDWILQRDDVESYDGREVLPLDNGYLSGKHEELAHRSEDGAILKQFPGLKRKPVRASKGHPVTQLWYARQGIITPEMEYIAIR
;
A
#
# COMPACT_ATOMS: atom_id res chain seq x y z
N MET A 1 -46.59 -36.75 -48.39
CA MET A 1 -46.86 -37.33 -47.06
C MET A 1 -45.50 -37.69 -46.47
N LEU A 2 -44.95 -36.83 -45.59
CA LEU A 2 -44.90 -37.01 -44.12
C LEU A 2 -43.67 -37.91 -43.77
N PHE A 3 -42.65 -37.54 -42.99
CA PHE A 3 -42.50 -36.63 -41.83
C PHE A 3 -41.02 -36.23 -41.60
N ASP A 4 -40.88 -35.17 -40.79
CA ASP A 4 -39.78 -34.35 -40.28
C ASP A 4 -38.53 -34.93 -39.57
N ALA A 5 -37.60 -33.99 -39.33
CA ALA A 5 -36.65 -33.80 -38.21
C ALA A 5 -35.17 -33.91 -38.63
N PHE A 6 -34.30 -32.89 -38.55
CA PHE A 6 -34.15 -31.84 -37.54
C PHE A 6 -33.69 -30.53 -38.20
N GLY A 7 -34.39 -29.43 -37.88
CA GLY A 7 -33.95 -28.08 -38.20
C GLY A 7 -32.98 -27.57 -37.14
N THR A 8 -31.71 -27.43 -37.49
CA THR A 8 -30.75 -26.69 -36.67
C THR A 8 -31.05 -25.21 -36.85
N SER A 9 -31.59 -24.61 -35.80
CA SER A 9 -31.94 -23.19 -35.72
C SER A 9 -30.73 -22.31 -36.01
N ALA A 10 -30.90 -21.28 -36.84
CA ALA A 10 -29.93 -20.23 -37.14
C ALA A 10 -29.60 -19.31 -35.92
N GLN A 11 -29.82 -19.79 -34.69
CA GLN A 11 -29.52 -19.12 -33.43
C GLN A 11 -28.18 -19.57 -32.81
N GLU A 12 -27.52 -20.63 -33.30
CA GLU A 12 -26.26 -21.12 -32.71
C GLU A 12 -24.98 -20.45 -33.24
N ILE A 13 -25.06 -19.50 -34.18
CA ILE A 13 -23.88 -18.86 -34.78
C ILE A 13 -23.67 -17.39 -34.36
N LEU A 14 -24.55 -16.83 -33.52
CA LEU A 14 -24.43 -15.46 -33.00
C LEU A 14 -24.33 -15.45 -31.47
N SER A 15 -23.31 -16.11 -30.93
CA SER A 15 -22.83 -15.87 -29.57
C SER A 15 -21.32 -15.68 -29.55
N ILE A 16 -20.82 -14.85 -30.46
CA ILE A 16 -19.60 -14.08 -30.18
C ILE A 16 -20.07 -12.96 -29.26
N THR A 17 -20.23 -13.32 -27.99
CA THR A 17 -20.47 -12.39 -26.90
C THR A 17 -19.36 -11.34 -26.96
N HIS A 18 -19.77 -10.10 -27.16
CA HIS A 18 -18.94 -8.94 -26.89
C HIS A 18 -18.31 -9.11 -25.50
N ILE A 19 -17.02 -9.47 -25.45
CA ILE A 19 -16.24 -9.35 -24.23
C ILE A 19 -15.99 -7.85 -24.06
N MET A 20 -16.95 -7.19 -23.41
CA MET A 20 -16.77 -5.88 -22.82
C MET A 20 -15.69 -6.02 -21.75
N ILE A 21 -14.50 -5.47 -22.02
CA ILE A 21 -13.33 -5.55 -21.13
C ILE A 21 -13.57 -4.84 -19.79
N ALA A 22 -14.60 -3.98 -19.70
CA ALA A 22 -15.14 -3.53 -18.41
C ALA A 22 -16.63 -3.15 -18.51
N ASN A 23 -17.43 -3.59 -17.54
CA ASN A 23 -18.82 -3.14 -17.35
C ASN A 23 -18.82 -1.99 -16.34
N LYS A 24 -19.72 -1.00 -16.46
CA LYS A 24 -19.81 0.13 -15.51
C LYS A 24 -20.12 -0.29 -14.06
N ASP A 25 -20.63 -1.51 -13.89
CA ASP A 25 -20.89 -2.15 -12.60
C ASP A 25 -19.73 -3.03 -12.10
N GLN A 26 -18.60 -3.08 -12.82
CA GLN A 26 -17.39 -3.71 -12.29
C GLN A 26 -16.88 -2.84 -11.14
N THR A 27 -17.20 -3.27 -9.93
CA THR A 27 -16.53 -2.80 -8.73
C THR A 27 -15.05 -3.03 -8.94
N GLU A 28 -14.28 -1.96 -9.08
CA GLU A 28 -12.82 -2.01 -8.97
C GLU A 28 -12.46 -2.92 -7.80
N PRO A 29 -11.51 -3.86 -7.96
CA PRO A 29 -11.11 -4.71 -6.86
C PRO A 29 -10.75 -3.81 -5.67
N SER A 30 -11.31 -4.10 -4.51
CA SER A 30 -10.95 -3.39 -3.28
C SER A 30 -9.44 -3.42 -3.14
N SER A 31 -8.81 -2.34 -2.68
CA SER A 31 -7.35 -2.27 -2.49
C SER A 31 -6.78 -3.39 -1.63
N ASN A 32 -7.64 -4.09 -0.88
CA ASN A 32 -7.30 -5.19 0.01
C ASN A 32 -7.43 -6.57 -0.67
N GLN A 33 -7.92 -6.64 -1.91
CA GLN A 33 -8.02 -7.89 -2.65
C GLN A 33 -6.63 -8.27 -3.19
N PRO A 34 -6.13 -9.49 -2.89
CA PRO A 34 -4.87 -9.95 -3.44
C PRO A 34 -4.93 -9.98 -4.97
N LEU A 35 -3.86 -9.51 -5.60
CA LEU A 35 -3.70 -9.68 -7.05
C LEU A 35 -3.60 -11.18 -7.38
N PRO A 36 -4.21 -11.64 -8.48
CA PRO A 36 -4.24 -13.06 -8.82
C PRO A 36 -2.83 -13.63 -8.96
N ASN A 37 -2.65 -14.86 -8.47
CA ASN A 37 -1.37 -15.59 -8.47
C ASN A 37 -0.20 -14.82 -7.83
N SER A 38 -0.50 -13.82 -7.00
CA SER A 38 0.50 -12.99 -6.35
C SER A 38 0.40 -13.10 -4.83
N SER A 39 1.54 -13.10 -4.15
CA SER A 39 1.63 -13.03 -2.69
C SER A 39 2.58 -11.92 -2.26
N LYS A 40 2.31 -11.33 -1.10
CA LYS A 40 3.27 -10.44 -0.43
C LYS A 40 4.38 -11.30 0.18
N ILE A 41 5.62 -10.88 -0.03
CA ILE A 41 6.80 -11.45 0.62
C ILE A 41 7.61 -10.34 1.29
N TYR A 42 8.44 -10.71 2.24
CA TYR A 42 9.36 -9.80 2.92
C TYR A 42 10.79 -10.33 2.78
N VAL A 43 11.67 -9.49 2.24
CA VAL A 43 13.11 -9.78 2.17
C VAL A 43 13.79 -9.19 3.40
N GLU A 44 14.58 -10.00 4.10
CA GLU A 44 15.27 -9.60 5.33
C GLU A 44 16.51 -8.74 5.04
N GLY A 45 16.83 -7.82 5.94
CA GLY A 45 18.09 -7.08 5.93
C GLY A 45 19.30 -7.95 6.28
N GLN A 46 20.48 -7.55 5.80
CA GLN A 46 21.77 -8.16 6.11
C GLN A 46 22.55 -7.39 7.18
N ILE A 47 22.55 -6.05 7.10
CA ILE A 47 23.20 -5.13 8.05
C ILE A 47 22.27 -4.89 9.24
N HIS A 48 20.99 -4.66 8.96
CA HIS A 48 19.94 -4.41 9.94
C HIS A 48 18.92 -5.56 9.90
N ALA A 49 19.10 -6.55 10.79
CA ALA A 49 18.34 -7.81 10.80
C ALA A 49 16.84 -7.64 11.09
N ASP A 50 16.41 -6.50 11.61
CA ASP A 50 15.01 -6.17 11.84
C ASP A 50 14.29 -5.65 10.58
N LEU A 51 15.02 -5.36 9.49
CA LEU A 51 14.43 -4.91 8.25
C LEU A 51 13.64 -6.01 7.56
N LYS A 52 12.42 -5.65 7.16
CA LYS A 52 11.54 -6.47 6.33
C LYS A 52 11.09 -5.65 5.13
N VAL A 53 11.71 -5.88 3.98
CA VAL A 53 11.47 -5.13 2.74
C VAL A 53 10.35 -5.81 1.95
N PRO A 54 9.18 -5.17 1.78
CA PRO A 54 8.03 -5.77 1.13
C PRO A 54 8.24 -5.82 -0.39
N MET A 55 8.06 -7.01 -0.94
CA MET A 55 7.99 -7.27 -2.38
C MET A 55 6.72 -8.07 -2.66
N ARG A 56 6.38 -8.19 -3.93
CA ARG A 56 5.32 -9.09 -4.39
C ARG A 56 5.92 -10.17 -5.26
N GLU A 57 5.52 -11.40 -5.01
CA GLU A 57 5.96 -12.56 -5.78
C GLU A 57 4.80 -13.06 -6.64
N ILE A 58 5.05 -13.25 -7.93
CA ILE A 58 4.07 -13.77 -8.90
C ILE A 58 4.44 -15.20 -9.25
N ARG A 59 3.57 -16.15 -8.92
CA ARG A 59 3.74 -17.56 -9.29
C ARG A 59 3.49 -17.73 -10.79
N LEU A 60 4.44 -18.35 -11.47
CA LEU A 60 4.33 -18.71 -12.87
C LEU A 60 3.79 -20.13 -13.02
N HIS A 61 3.08 -20.39 -14.12
CA HIS A 61 2.68 -21.75 -14.48
C HIS A 61 3.91 -22.56 -14.92
N PRO A 62 3.99 -23.87 -14.63
CA PRO A 62 5.05 -24.72 -15.17
C PRO A 62 5.10 -24.71 -16.71
N THR A 63 6.29 -24.86 -17.28
CA THR A 63 6.48 -25.00 -18.73
C THR A 63 6.38 -26.46 -19.13
N HIS A 64 5.47 -26.79 -20.05
CA HIS A 64 5.37 -28.14 -20.62
C HIS A 64 6.13 -28.21 -21.95
N SER A 65 7.10 -29.10 -22.06
CA SER A 65 7.88 -29.30 -23.28
C SER A 65 7.16 -30.22 -24.27
N VAL A 66 7.58 -30.18 -25.54
CA VAL A 66 7.10 -31.10 -26.59
C VAL A 66 7.49 -32.56 -26.28
N SER A 67 8.54 -32.79 -25.47
CA SER A 67 8.97 -34.12 -25.02
C SER A 67 8.18 -34.65 -23.82
N GLY A 68 7.18 -33.90 -23.31
CA GLY A 68 6.36 -34.29 -22.15
C GLY A 68 7.00 -33.97 -20.79
N GLU A 69 8.14 -33.30 -20.77
CA GLU A 69 8.77 -32.83 -19.54
C GLU A 69 8.04 -31.59 -19.00
N THR A 70 7.90 -31.50 -17.68
CA THR A 70 7.32 -30.33 -17.00
C THR A 70 8.40 -29.65 -16.17
N ILE A 71 8.66 -28.38 -16.47
CA ILE A 71 9.70 -27.57 -15.84
C ILE A 71 9.04 -26.51 -14.96
N GLU A 72 9.29 -26.57 -13.65
CA GLU A 72 8.81 -25.56 -12.70
C GLU A 72 9.52 -24.22 -12.94
N ASN A 73 8.73 -23.15 -13.05
CA ASN A 73 9.26 -21.80 -13.22
C ASN A 73 9.41 -21.12 -11.86
N LYS A 74 10.58 -20.50 -11.62
CA LYS A 74 10.77 -19.68 -10.43
C LYS A 74 9.77 -18.51 -10.45
N PRO A 75 9.19 -18.14 -9.29
CA PRO A 75 8.34 -16.97 -9.21
C PRO A 75 9.09 -15.69 -9.59
N VAL A 76 8.35 -14.70 -10.10
CA VAL A 76 8.90 -13.38 -10.43
C VAL A 76 8.64 -12.44 -9.28
N GLN A 77 9.70 -11.90 -8.71
CA GLN A 77 9.61 -10.86 -7.67
C GLN A 77 9.52 -9.49 -8.33
N VAL A 78 8.56 -8.69 -7.87
CA VAL A 78 8.31 -7.34 -8.37
C VAL A 78 8.14 -6.37 -7.20
N TYR A 79 8.43 -5.10 -7.49
CA TYR A 79 8.25 -4.00 -6.55
C TYR A 79 6.78 -3.88 -6.10
N ASP A 80 6.57 -3.65 -4.81
CA ASP A 80 5.22 -3.53 -4.24
C ASP A 80 5.09 -2.31 -3.31
N THR A 81 4.19 -1.40 -3.65
CA THR A 81 3.88 -0.16 -2.90
C THR A 81 2.59 -0.22 -2.10
N SER A 82 1.88 -1.34 -2.11
CA SER A 82 0.60 -1.51 -1.39
C SER A 82 0.73 -1.36 0.14
N GLY A 83 1.95 -1.44 0.68
CA GLY A 83 2.21 -1.35 2.11
C GLY A 83 1.55 -2.52 2.88
N PRO A 84 1.22 -2.33 4.17
CA PRO A 84 0.54 -3.34 4.97
C PRO A 84 -0.85 -3.72 4.45
N TRP A 85 -1.54 -2.85 3.71
CA TRP A 85 -2.88 -3.13 3.19
C TRP A 85 -2.91 -4.26 2.15
N GLY A 86 -1.80 -4.50 1.46
CA GLY A 86 -1.64 -5.63 0.55
C GLY A 86 -1.18 -6.92 1.23
N ASP A 87 -1.00 -6.92 2.56
CA ASP A 87 -0.71 -8.13 3.34
C ASP A 87 -2.01 -8.71 3.91
N PRO A 88 -2.43 -9.93 3.50
CA PRO A 88 -3.63 -10.57 4.04
C PRO A 88 -3.60 -10.80 5.57
N SER A 89 -2.41 -10.81 6.17
CA SER A 89 -2.24 -10.95 7.62
C SER A 89 -2.45 -9.63 8.39
N PHE A 90 -2.45 -8.48 7.71
CA PHE A 90 -2.60 -7.17 8.34
C PHE A 90 -4.09 -6.86 8.63
N GLN A 91 -4.43 -6.73 9.90
CA GLN A 91 -5.80 -6.46 10.37
C GLN A 91 -6.01 -5.03 10.89
N GLY A 92 -5.21 -4.07 10.42
CA GLY A 92 -5.26 -2.69 10.89
C GLY A 92 -6.53 -1.94 10.46
N LYS A 93 -6.93 -0.94 11.25
CA LYS A 93 -8.03 -0.03 10.89
C LYS A 93 -7.48 1.33 10.48
N VAL A 94 -8.12 1.95 9.49
CA VAL A 94 -7.73 3.28 9.00
C VAL A 94 -7.75 4.31 10.14
N SER A 95 -8.72 4.20 11.06
CA SER A 95 -8.84 5.07 12.25
C SER A 95 -7.69 4.94 13.24
N GLU A 96 -6.96 3.83 13.23
CA GLU A 96 -5.84 3.58 14.14
C GLU A 96 -4.53 4.08 13.51
N GLY A 97 -4.43 4.04 12.18
CA GLY A 97 -3.25 4.40 11.41
C GLY A 97 -2.25 3.25 11.29
N LEU A 98 -1.17 3.46 10.53
CA LEU A 98 -0.21 2.40 10.24
C LEU A 98 0.81 2.19 11.37
N PRO A 99 1.34 0.95 11.51
CA PRO A 99 2.51 0.68 12.33
C PRO A 99 3.69 1.59 11.96
N ALA A 100 4.39 2.12 12.96
CA ALA A 100 5.51 3.03 12.73
C ALA A 100 6.82 2.26 12.53
N LEU A 101 6.94 1.53 11.42
CA LEU A 101 8.11 0.71 11.06
C LEU A 101 9.44 1.44 11.30
N ARG A 102 9.53 2.71 10.88
CA ARG A 102 10.76 3.50 10.91
C ARG A 102 11.06 4.15 12.26
N ARG A 103 10.16 4.06 13.25
CA ARG A 103 10.31 4.83 14.50
C ARG A 103 11.57 4.41 15.25
N ASP A 104 11.79 3.11 15.38
CA ASP A 104 12.93 2.61 16.16
C ASP A 104 14.25 2.92 15.46
N TRP A 105 14.31 2.83 14.12
CA TRP A 105 15.47 3.24 13.33
C TRP A 105 15.84 4.71 13.51
N ILE A 106 14.83 5.57 13.67
CA ILE A 106 15.03 7.00 13.90
C ILE A 106 15.52 7.24 15.32
N LEU A 107 14.92 6.61 16.33
CA LEU A 107 15.29 6.81 17.74
C LEU A 107 16.67 6.23 18.08
N GLN A 108 17.03 5.07 17.51
CA GLN A 108 18.30 4.39 17.79
C GLN A 108 19.54 5.17 17.33
N ARG A 109 19.40 6.14 16.43
CA ARG A 109 20.49 7.03 16.02
C ARG A 109 20.91 8.03 17.11
N ASP A 110 20.09 8.19 18.15
CA ASP A 110 20.31 9.10 19.28
C ASP A 110 20.54 10.57 18.87
N ASP A 111 20.12 11.00 17.70
CA ASP A 111 20.33 12.37 17.20
C ASP A 111 19.05 13.19 17.03
N VAL A 112 17.96 12.67 17.59
CA VAL A 112 16.65 13.32 17.65
C VAL A 112 16.13 13.43 19.07
N GLU A 113 15.27 14.42 19.32
CA GLU A 113 14.51 14.58 20.55
C GLU A 113 13.01 14.77 20.24
N SER A 114 12.15 14.35 21.17
CA SER A 114 10.70 14.59 21.05
C SER A 114 10.34 16.00 21.49
N TYR A 115 9.40 16.64 20.81
CA TYR A 115 8.84 17.94 21.21
C TYR A 115 7.32 17.96 21.03
N ASP A 116 6.64 18.98 21.54
CA ASP A 116 5.16 18.99 21.61
C ASP A 116 4.47 19.25 20.27
N GLY A 117 5.19 19.73 19.25
CA GLY A 117 4.61 20.07 17.95
C GLY A 117 3.97 21.45 17.91
N ARG A 118 3.46 21.82 16.74
CA ARG A 118 2.67 23.04 16.54
C ARG A 118 1.20 22.73 16.80
N GLU A 119 0.49 23.63 17.45
CA GLU A 119 -0.97 23.56 17.55
C GLU A 119 -1.63 23.75 16.17
N VAL A 120 -2.70 23.00 15.93
CA VAL A 120 -3.53 23.13 14.73
C VAL A 120 -4.36 24.40 14.85
N LEU A 121 -4.28 25.25 13.83
CA LEU A 121 -5.04 26.48 13.72
C LEU A 121 -6.26 26.26 12.81
N PRO A 122 -7.36 27.01 12.99
CA PRO A 122 -8.52 26.93 12.10
C PRO A 122 -8.16 27.11 10.60
N LEU A 123 -7.17 27.95 10.32
CA LEU A 123 -6.67 28.20 8.96
C LEU A 123 -6.08 26.94 8.30
N ASP A 124 -5.52 26.01 9.07
CA ASP A 124 -4.99 24.74 8.56
C ASP A 124 -6.10 23.86 7.96
N ASN A 125 -7.34 24.07 8.42
CA ASN A 125 -8.54 23.35 8.00
C ASN A 125 -9.44 24.19 7.07
N GLY A 126 -8.95 25.35 6.61
CA GLY A 126 -9.69 26.24 5.70
C GLY A 126 -10.70 27.18 6.37
N TYR A 127 -10.67 27.31 7.70
CA TYR A 127 -11.52 28.25 8.43
C TYR A 127 -10.83 29.59 8.68
N LEU A 128 -11.56 30.70 8.51
CA LEU A 128 -11.04 32.05 8.75
C LEU A 128 -10.76 32.33 10.24
N SER A 129 -11.49 31.69 11.15
CA SER A 129 -11.29 31.77 12.60
C SER A 129 -12.02 30.63 13.32
N GLY A 130 -11.76 30.46 14.62
CA GLY A 130 -12.45 29.44 15.44
C GLY A 130 -13.98 29.61 15.47
N LYS A 131 -14.47 30.86 15.36
CA LYS A 131 -15.93 31.11 15.24
C LYS A 131 -16.52 30.53 13.95
N HIS A 132 -15.77 30.57 12.84
CA HIS A 132 -16.22 30.02 11.56
C HIS A 132 -16.21 28.49 11.58
N GLU A 133 -15.22 27.90 12.26
CA GLU A 133 -15.17 26.45 12.54
C GLU A 133 -16.39 26.02 13.38
N GLU A 134 -16.68 26.69 14.49
CA GLU A 134 -17.87 26.43 15.31
C GLU A 134 -19.20 26.59 14.56
N LEU A 135 -19.29 27.56 13.65
CA LEU A 135 -20.48 27.75 12.80
C LEU A 135 -20.63 26.59 11.80
N ALA A 136 -19.53 26.17 11.15
CA ALA A 136 -19.53 25.04 10.23
C ALA A 136 -19.88 23.71 10.92
N HIS A 137 -19.47 23.53 12.17
CA HIS A 137 -19.85 22.36 12.97
C HIS A 137 -21.34 22.32 13.33
N ARG A 138 -22.04 23.46 13.30
CA ARG A 138 -23.48 23.57 13.63
C ARG A 138 -24.40 23.49 12.41
N SER A 139 -23.89 23.68 11.20
CA SER A 139 -24.72 23.59 9.99
C SER A 139 -25.09 22.14 9.68
N GLU A 140 -26.36 21.90 9.37
CA GLU A 140 -26.88 20.57 9.00
C GLU A 140 -26.34 20.07 7.64
N ASP A 141 -25.82 20.97 6.80
CA ASP A 141 -25.31 20.69 5.44
C ASP A 141 -23.92 20.00 5.39
N GLY A 142 -23.43 19.50 6.53
CA GLY A 142 -22.82 18.17 6.53
C GLY A 142 -21.49 17.95 5.80
N ALA A 143 -20.47 18.79 6.06
CA ALA A 143 -19.07 18.44 5.76
C ALA A 143 -18.13 18.82 6.92
N ILE A 144 -18.32 18.18 8.08
CA ILE A 144 -17.39 18.33 9.21
C ILE A 144 -16.10 17.57 8.91
N LEU A 145 -14.97 18.26 8.89
CA LEU A 145 -13.65 17.64 8.88
C LEU A 145 -13.47 16.85 10.18
N LYS A 146 -13.37 15.53 10.07
CA LYS A 146 -13.12 14.66 11.22
C LYS A 146 -11.62 14.68 11.52
N GLN A 147 -11.26 15.07 12.74
CA GLN A 147 -9.90 14.92 13.22
C GLN A 147 -9.51 13.43 13.22
N PHE A 148 -8.30 13.13 12.77
CA PHE A 148 -7.78 11.77 12.80
C PHE A 148 -7.73 11.27 14.27
N PRO A 149 -8.46 10.20 14.62
CA PRO A 149 -8.59 9.76 16.01
C PRO A 149 -7.41 8.92 16.49
N GLY A 150 -6.59 8.43 15.56
CA GLY A 150 -5.55 7.46 15.83
C GLY A 150 -4.29 8.04 16.46
N LEU A 151 -3.14 7.54 16.01
CA LEU A 151 -1.83 7.68 16.66
C LEU A 151 -1.45 9.13 17.05
N LYS A 152 -1.56 9.44 18.34
CA LYS A 152 -1.07 10.68 18.96
C LYS A 152 0.42 10.58 19.30
N ARG A 153 1.27 10.62 18.27
CA ARG A 153 2.74 10.55 18.44
C ARG A 153 3.33 11.94 18.58
N LYS A 154 4.25 12.12 19.53
CA LYS A 154 5.06 13.34 19.58
C LYS A 154 5.98 13.41 18.36
N PRO A 155 6.01 14.54 17.64
CA PRO A 155 6.99 14.74 16.59
C PRO A 155 8.41 14.78 17.17
N VAL A 156 9.38 14.51 16.32
CA VAL A 156 10.81 14.57 16.68
C VAL A 156 11.52 15.64 15.86
N ARG A 157 12.59 16.19 16.43
CA ARG A 157 13.49 17.16 15.78
C ARG A 157 14.94 16.80 16.09
N ALA A 158 15.88 17.31 15.28
CA ALA A 158 17.31 17.11 15.52
C ALA A 158 17.73 17.66 16.90
N SER A 159 18.60 16.94 17.62
CA SER A 159 19.03 17.29 18.99
C SER A 159 20.54 17.52 19.14
N LYS A 160 21.36 17.02 18.20
CA LYS A 160 22.84 17.01 18.34
C LYS A 160 23.57 18.10 17.56
N GLY A 161 22.87 19.18 17.18
CA GLY A 161 23.49 20.33 16.49
C GLY A 161 23.92 20.07 15.04
N HIS A 162 23.48 18.95 14.44
CA HIS A 162 23.66 18.65 13.02
C HIS A 162 22.33 18.26 12.36
N PRO A 163 22.22 18.31 11.02
CA PRO A 163 21.05 17.82 10.31
C PRO A 163 20.85 16.30 10.47
N VAL A 164 19.60 15.85 10.45
CA VAL A 164 19.20 14.43 10.49
C VAL A 164 18.80 13.90 9.10
N THR A 165 19.41 14.44 8.04
CA THR A 165 19.09 14.10 6.66
C THR A 165 19.90 12.89 6.19
N GLN A 166 19.32 12.10 5.27
CA GLN A 166 20.04 10.97 4.65
C GLN A 166 21.34 11.42 3.95
N LEU A 167 21.34 12.63 3.37
CA LEU A 167 22.54 13.23 2.79
C LEU A 167 23.65 13.49 3.82
N TRP A 168 23.29 13.94 5.03
CA TRP A 168 24.27 14.16 6.09
C TRP A 168 24.93 12.83 6.51
N TYR A 169 24.12 11.79 6.79
CA TYR A 169 24.65 10.47 7.13
C TYR A 169 25.54 9.89 6.03
N ALA A 170 25.10 9.98 4.76
CA ALA A 170 25.87 9.48 3.62
C ALA A 170 27.25 10.17 3.50
N ARG A 171 27.32 11.48 3.73
CA ARG A 171 28.59 12.23 3.72
C ARG A 171 29.51 11.87 4.88
N GLN A 172 28.98 11.35 5.98
CA GLN A 172 29.77 10.81 7.09
C GLN A 172 30.18 9.34 6.88
N GLY A 173 29.78 8.72 5.75
CA GLY A 173 30.02 7.29 5.51
C GLY A 173 29.13 6.37 6.35
N ILE A 174 28.03 6.86 6.90
CA ILE A 174 27.08 6.08 7.71
C ILE A 174 26.01 5.50 6.79
N ILE A 175 25.87 4.17 6.80
CA ILE A 175 24.77 3.44 6.15
C ILE A 175 23.61 3.37 7.15
N THR A 176 22.48 3.98 6.81
CA THR A 176 21.28 3.95 7.64
C THR A 176 20.39 2.75 7.30
N PRO A 177 19.46 2.36 8.19
CA PRO A 177 18.44 1.35 7.87
C PRO A 177 17.63 1.70 6.61
N GLU A 178 17.39 2.99 6.35
CA GLU A 178 16.71 3.39 5.12
C GLU A 178 17.54 3.19 3.85
N MET A 179 18.87 3.32 3.93
CA MET A 179 19.78 3.05 2.81
C MET A 179 19.84 1.57 2.48
N GLU A 180 19.88 0.70 3.49
CA GLU A 180 19.79 -0.75 3.25
C GLU A 180 18.41 -1.14 2.71
N TYR A 181 17.33 -0.61 3.30
CA TYR A 181 15.96 -0.91 2.89
C TYR A 181 15.74 -0.63 1.40
N ILE A 182 16.30 0.47 0.88
CA ILE A 182 16.19 0.80 -0.55
C ILE A 182 17.18 0.00 -1.41
N ALA A 183 18.33 -0.42 -0.89
CA ALA A 183 19.27 -1.25 -1.64
C ALA A 183 18.72 -2.66 -1.92
N ILE A 184 17.86 -3.17 -1.03
CA ILE A 184 17.19 -4.47 -1.17
C ILE A 184 15.98 -4.39 -2.13
N ARG A 185 15.37 -3.21 -2.29
CA ARG A 185 14.06 -3.01 -2.94
C ARG A 185 14.16 -2.64 -4.42
#